data_AF-A0A938VWX0-F1
#
_entry.id   AF-A0A938VWX0-F1
#
_cell.length_a   1.000
_cell.length_b   1.000
_cell.length_c   1.000
_cell.angle_alpha   90.00
_cell.angle_beta   90.00
_cell.angle_gamma   90.00
#
_symmetry.space_group_name_H-M   'P 1'
#
loop_
_entity.id
_entity.type
_entity.pdbx_description
1 polymer ?
#
loop_
_entity_poly.entity_id
_entity_poly.type
_entity_poly.pdbx_seq_one_letter_code
_entity_poly.pdbx_strand_id
1 'polypeptide(L)' 'MYLFGLKNGKRKLAYGESPEDALEILSFRLTADEMAEIVRDDYVKINQRELQKHVSQLG' A
#
# COMPACT_ATOMS: atom_id res chain seq x y z
N MET A 1 -1.10 -2.50 -9.36
CA MET A 1 -1.35 -1.83 -8.07
C MET A 1 -0.60 -2.60 -7.01
N TYR A 2 -0.17 -1.90 -5.96
CA TYR A 2 0.59 -2.49 -4.88
C TYR A 2 -0.17 -2.26 -3.57
N LEU A 3 -0.33 -3.32 -2.80
CA LEU A 3 -0.84 -3.25 -1.43
C LEU A 3 0.36 -3.32 -0.50
N PHE A 4 0.62 -2.25 0.23
CA PHE A 4 1.63 -2.19 1.27
C PHE A 4 1.00 -2.60 2.60
N GLY A 5 1.67 -3.48 3.34
CA GLY A 5 1.33 -3.80 4.71
C GLY A 5 1.62 -2.62 5.64
N LEU A 6 0.74 -2.38 6.59
CA LEU A 6 0.99 -1.48 7.72
C LEU A 6 1.30 -2.34 8.96
N LYS A 7 2.11 -1.82 9.88
CA LYS A 7 2.40 -2.44 11.18
C LYS A 7 1.13 -2.73 12.00
N ASN A 8 0.09 -1.93 11.80
CA ASN A 8 -1.22 -2.10 12.45
C ASN A 8 -2.10 -3.21 11.82
N GLY A 9 -1.56 -4.00 10.88
CA GLY A 9 -2.28 -5.10 10.22
C GLY A 9 -3.22 -4.68 9.09
N LYS A 10 -3.41 -3.37 8.89
CA LYS A 10 -4.10 -2.79 7.74
C LYS A 10 -3.22 -2.83 6.49
N ARG A 11 -3.81 -2.60 5.33
CA ARG A 11 -3.07 -2.45 4.08
C ARG A 11 -3.39 -1.14 3.39
N LYS A 12 -2.42 -0.63 2.65
CA LYS A 12 -2.57 0.58 1.86
C LYS A 12 -2.35 0.33 0.39
N LEU A 13 -3.33 0.77 -0.39
CA LEU A 13 -3.27 0.67 -1.83
C LEU A 13 -2.48 1.85 -2.40
N ALA A 14 -1.48 1.52 -3.20
CA ALA A 14 -0.76 2.47 -4.02
C ALA A 14 -0.73 2.03 -5.49
N TYR A 15 -0.55 3.04 -6.33
CA TYR A 15 -0.48 2.94 -7.77
C TYR A 15 0.89 3.46 -8.17
N GLY A 16 1.60 2.70 -8.98
CA GLY A 16 2.90 3.04 -9.50
C GLY A 16 3.31 1.98 -10.51
N GLU A 17 4.27 2.32 -11.36
CA GLU A 17 4.81 1.39 -12.35
C GLU A 17 5.61 0.27 -11.66
N SER A 18 6.35 0.66 -10.61
CA SER A 18 7.17 -0.18 -9.74
C SER A 18 6.76 -0.07 -8.27
N PRO A 19 7.14 -1.00 -7.38
CA PRO A 19 6.86 -0.88 -5.95
C PRO A 19 7.50 0.38 -5.34
N GLU A 20 8.67 0.81 -5.83
CA GLU A 20 9.32 2.05 -5.39
C GLU A 20 8.49 3.29 -5.78
N ASP A 21 8.06 3.34 -7.03
CA ASP A 21 7.20 4.40 -7.58
C ASP A 21 5.84 4.47 -6.83
N ALA A 22 5.26 3.30 -6.57
CA ALA A 22 4.03 3.17 -5.81
C ALA A 22 4.21 3.64 -4.36
N LEU A 23 5.34 3.32 -3.72
CA LEU A 23 5.68 3.77 -2.37
C LEU A 23 5.92 5.29 -2.34
N GLU A 24 6.56 5.83 -3.38
CA GLU A 24 6.81 7.27 -3.50
C GLU A 24 5.49 8.04 -3.62
N ILE A 25 4.59 7.61 -4.52
CA ILE A 25 3.23 8.15 -4.67
C ILE A 25 2.43 8.00 -3.38
N LEU A 26 2.58 6.87 -2.68
CA LEU A 26 1.98 6.65 -1.37
C LEU A 26 2.50 7.73 -0.39
N SER A 27 3.82 7.94 -0.33
CA SER A 27 4.43 8.91 0.58
C SER A 27 3.97 10.35 0.35
N PHE A 28 3.65 10.74 -0.89
CA PHE A 28 3.08 12.06 -1.19
C PHE A 28 1.67 12.26 -0.63
N ARG A 29 0.91 11.18 -0.48
CA ARG A 29 -0.47 11.22 0.03
C ARG A 29 -0.55 10.95 1.53
N LEU A 30 0.47 10.31 2.08
CA LEU A 30 0.55 9.95 3.48
C LEU A 30 1.25 11.02 4.30
N THR A 31 0.87 11.10 5.57
CA THR A 31 1.66 11.82 6.58
C THR A 31 2.88 11.00 6.99
N ALA A 32 3.89 11.67 7.56
CA ALA A 32 5.10 11.00 8.04
C ALA A 32 4.80 9.86 9.05
N ASP A 33 3.77 10.04 9.87
CA ASP A 33 3.28 9.02 10.82
C ASP A 33 2.78 7.76 10.11
N GLU A 34 1.92 7.92 9.11
CA GLU A 34 1.40 6.78 8.35
C GLU A 34 2.49 6.12 7.51
N MET A 35 3.46 6.88 7.02
CA MET A 35 4.59 6.34 6.27
C MET A 35 5.53 5.53 7.19
N ALA A 36 5.66 5.91 8.47
CA ALA A 36 6.40 5.15 9.47
C ALA A 36 5.72 3.81 9.87
N GLU A 37 4.40 3.73 9.67
CA GLU A 37 3.60 2.51 9.84
C GLU A 37 3.73 1.57 8.64
N ILE A 38 4.09 2.05 7.46
CA ILE A 38 4.24 1.23 6.24
C ILE A 38 5.45 0.30 6.36
N VAL A 39 5.22 -0.98 6.03
CA VAL A 39 6.27 -1.99 5.91
C VAL A 39 6.67 -2.07 4.43
N ARG A 40 7.71 -1.32 4.06
CA ARG A 40 8.26 -1.26 2.68
C ARG A 40 8.68 -2.61 2.09
N ASP A 41 8.96 -3.60 2.93
CA ASP A 41 9.32 -4.96 2.54
C ASP A 41 8.08 -5.85 2.35
N ASP A 42 6.95 -5.49 2.98
CA ASP A 42 5.69 -6.22 2.89
C ASP A 42 4.78 -5.53 1.87
N TYR A 43 4.92 -5.94 0.62
CA TYR A 43 4.05 -5.49 -0.45
C TYR A 43 3.58 -6.64 -1.32
N VAL A 44 2.33 -6.55 -1.76
CA VAL A 44 1.74 -7.51 -2.69
C VAL A 44 1.27 -6.78 -3.92
N LYS A 45 1.81 -7.18 -5.07
CA LYS A 45 1.30 -6.73 -6.37
C LYS A 45 -0.04 -7.40 -6.63
N ILE A 46 -1.09 -6.59 -6.68
CA ILE A 46 -2.43 -7.07 -6.99
C ILE A 46 -2.93 -6.50 -8.32
N ASN A 47 -3.75 -7.31 -8.98
CA ASN A 47 -4.50 -6.91 -10.16
C ASN A 47 -5.81 -6.21 -9.75
N GLN A 48 -6.41 -5.42 -10.63
CA GLN A 48 -7.62 -4.65 -10.37
C GLN A 48 -8.80 -5.51 -9.89
N ARG A 49 -8.88 -6.74 -10.37
CA ARG A 49 -9.90 -7.72 -9.95
C ARG A 49 -9.70 -8.23 -8.51
N GLU A 50 -8.46 -8.26 -8.04
CA GLU A 50 -8.11 -8.70 -6.67
C GLU A 50 -8.38 -7.61 -5.64
N LEU A 51 -8.50 -6.34 -6.06
CA LEU A 51 -8.79 -5.22 -5.16
C LEU A 51 -10.06 -5.45 -4.35
N GLN A 52 -11.11 -5.99 -4.96
CA GLN A 52 -12.36 -6.29 -4.24
C GLN A 52 -12.19 -7.34 -3.13
N LYS A 53 -11.19 -8.21 -3.21
CA LYS A 53 -10.89 -9.18 -2.14
C LYS A 53 -10.13 -8.54 -0.98
N HIS A 54 -9.33 -7.52 -1.27
CA HIS A 54 -8.52 -6.82 -0.28
C HIS A 54 -9.14 -5.52 0.22
N VAL A 55 -10.24 -5.06 -0.38
CA VAL A 55 -10.93 -3.83 0.03
C VAL A 55 -11.40 -3.89 1.48
N SER A 56 -11.77 -5.09 1.96
CA SER A 56 -12.13 -5.32 3.36
C SER A 56 -10.94 -5.21 4.33
N GLN A 57 -9.71 -5.21 3.81
CA GLN A 57 -8.45 -5.06 4.56
C GLN A 57 -7.84 -3.65 4.39
N LEU A 58 -8.44 -2.81 3.54
CA LEU A 58 -8.14 -1.39 3.45
C LEU A 58 -8.86 -0.70 4.61
N GLY A 59 -8.14 0.11 5.37
CA GLY A 59 -8.72 0.79 6.53
C GLY A 59 -8.20 2.19 6.72
#